data_AF-A0A2E0L4L6-F1
#
_entry.id   AF-A0A2E0L4L6-F1
#
_cell.length_a   1.000
_cell.length_b   1.000
_cell.length_c   1.000
_cell.angle_alpha   90.00
_cell.angle_beta   90.00
_cell.angle_gamma   90.00
#
_symmetry.space_group_name_H-M   'P 1'
#
loop_
_entity.id
_entity.type
_entity.pdbx_description
1 polymer ?
#
loop_
_entity_poly.entity_id
_entity_poly.type
_entity_poly.pdbx_seq_one_letter_code
_entity_poly.pdbx_strand_id
1 'polypeptide(L)'
;MKITLPTIRIPRIQLIAGAVVGVILVIAVILFLRGLKPPEVANLPHAIWIGTEWTYAVHEPEDVADLVAQWQENDIGTVYAWVSWLQEDGTWRGAENFTAVRAFVQQVKELYPQLDLHGWVSFPVNLGEDGYRLDDEELQQNIADFSGSVVTELGFDGVFLNIEPVWDGDENFLDLLRKVRASVGDTVPVSVAVPPDWSPEDADIPVPPLIVPGTIWQTEYKQSVALLTDQMAVMAYNSGLSEPDDYEIWMAYQVETFAEAIGELGEGTQLLIGIPTYDAEPPGHDPAVENVETALAGYAAGLQQAGEAAQFVRGLAIYAGWTTDDLEWAQFGQWVNRP
;
A
#
# COMPACT_ATOMS: atom_id res chain seq x y z
N MET A 1 -18.05 -15.75 74.07
CA MET A 1 -17.03 -14.70 73.87
C MET A 1 -17.33 -14.02 72.54
N LYS A 2 -17.94 -12.83 72.54
CA LYS A 2 -18.28 -12.08 71.31
C LYS A 2 -17.16 -11.12 70.99
N ILE A 3 -16.53 -11.28 69.83
CA ILE A 3 -15.55 -10.32 69.29
C ILE A 3 -16.33 -9.23 68.56
N THR A 4 -16.28 -8.00 69.07
CA THR A 4 -16.77 -6.81 68.38
C THR A 4 -15.65 -6.22 67.52
N LEU A 5 -15.85 -6.20 66.20
CA LEU A 5 -14.97 -5.52 65.24
C LEU A 5 -15.10 -3.99 65.37
N PRO A 6 -14.00 -3.24 65.24
CA PRO A 6 -14.03 -1.78 65.30
C PRO A 6 -14.68 -1.19 64.04
N THR A 7 -15.59 -0.25 64.23
CA THR A 7 -16.23 0.49 63.14
C THR A 7 -15.38 1.72 62.79
N ILE A 8 -14.68 1.66 61.66
CA ILE A 8 -13.96 2.80 61.11
C ILE A 8 -15.00 3.75 60.48
N ARG A 9 -15.28 4.88 61.14
CA ARG A 9 -16.10 5.95 60.58
C ARG A 9 -15.25 6.84 59.70
N ILE A 10 -15.27 6.60 58.40
CA ILE A 10 -14.71 7.54 57.41
C ILE A 10 -15.73 8.69 57.27
N PRO A 11 -15.37 9.95 57.57
CA PRO A 11 -16.25 11.09 57.38
C PRO A 11 -16.66 11.20 55.90
N ARG A 12 -17.96 11.32 55.61
CA ARG A 12 -18.50 11.45 54.24
C ARG A 12 -17.79 12.53 53.40
N ILE A 13 -17.29 13.58 54.04
CA ILE A 13 -16.55 14.67 53.39
C ILE A 13 -15.22 14.18 52.79
N GLN A 14 -14.53 13.23 53.43
CA GLN A 14 -13.28 12.66 52.91
C GLN A 14 -13.52 11.72 51.72
N LEU A 15 -14.65 11.00 51.71
CA LEU A 15 -15.08 10.19 50.56
C LEU A 15 -15.44 11.07 49.35
N ILE A 16 -16.17 12.16 49.57
CA ILE A 16 -16.54 13.12 48.51
C ILE A 16 -15.28 13.83 47.99
N ALA A 17 -14.39 14.27 48.87
CA ALA A 17 -13.14 14.91 48.48
C ALA A 17 -12.24 13.95 47.68
N GLY A 18 -12.12 12.69 48.09
CA GLY A 18 -11.39 11.66 47.36
C GLY A 18 -11.99 11.37 45.98
N ALA A 19 -13.33 11.32 45.87
CA ALA A 19 -14.02 11.12 44.59
C ALA A 19 -13.80 12.31 43.64
N VAL A 20 -13.87 13.54 44.14
CA VAL A 20 -13.62 14.75 43.33
C VAL A 20 -12.17 14.79 42.84
N VAL A 21 -11.20 14.49 43.69
CA VAL A 21 -9.79 14.41 43.30
C VAL A 21 -9.57 13.30 42.27
N GLY A 22 -10.21 12.14 42.43
CA GLY A 22 -10.14 11.05 41.45
C GLY A 22 -10.68 11.46 40.08
N VAL A 23 -11.84 12.14 40.05
CA VAL A 23 -12.44 12.64 38.79
C VAL A 23 -11.54 13.69 38.12
N ILE A 24 -10.98 14.63 38.90
CA ILE A 24 -10.05 15.63 38.36
C ILE A 24 -8.80 14.96 37.78
N LEU A 25 -8.28 13.92 38.42
CA LEU A 25 -7.08 13.21 37.96
C LEU A 25 -7.36 12.39 36.69
N VAL A 26 -8.53 11.77 36.58
CA VAL A 26 -8.99 11.12 35.35
C VAL A 26 -9.18 12.13 34.22
N ILE A 27 -9.79 13.28 34.49
CA ILE A 27 -9.93 14.35 33.49
C ILE A 27 -8.55 14.88 33.08
N ALA A 28 -7.64 15.09 34.01
CA ALA A 28 -6.28 15.55 33.72
C ALA A 28 -5.50 14.53 32.89
N VAL A 29 -5.64 13.22 33.16
CA VAL A 29 -5.06 12.14 32.35
C VAL A 29 -5.69 12.10 30.96
N ILE A 30 -7.01 12.22 30.83
CA ILE A 30 -7.69 12.27 29.53
C ILE A 30 -7.24 13.48 28.72
N LEU A 31 -7.09 14.66 29.35
CA LEU A 31 -6.60 15.88 28.71
C LEU A 31 -5.12 15.78 28.36
N PHE A 32 -4.31 15.16 29.21
CA PHE A 32 -2.89 14.90 28.95
C PHE A 32 -2.71 13.92 27.78
N LEU A 33 -3.48 12.82 27.74
CA LEU A 33 -3.49 11.86 26.64
C LEU A 33 -4.02 12.49 25.34
N ARG A 34 -5.04 13.37 25.41
CA ARG A 34 -5.48 14.17 24.25
C ARG A 34 -4.44 15.19 23.78
N GLY A 35 -3.57 15.66 24.67
CA GLY A 35 -2.45 16.54 24.36
C GLY A 35 -1.23 15.81 23.81
N LEU A 36 -1.13 14.50 24.04
CA LEU A 36 -0.17 13.58 23.43
C LEU A 36 -0.70 13.02 22.10
N LYS A 37 -1.41 13.84 21.30
CA LYS A 37 -1.54 13.49 19.88
C LYS A 37 -0.12 13.47 19.33
N PRO A 38 0.39 12.35 18.78
CA PRO A 38 1.55 12.42 17.91
C PRO A 38 1.28 13.51 16.87
N PRO A 39 2.32 14.23 16.38
CA PRO A 39 2.11 15.16 15.28
C PRO A 39 1.29 14.42 14.22
N GLU A 40 0.18 15.03 13.81
CA GLU A 40 -0.64 14.53 12.72
C GLU A 40 0.29 14.53 11.51
N VAL A 41 0.95 13.40 11.25
CA VAL A 41 1.71 13.20 10.03
C VAL A 41 0.66 13.40 8.95
N ALA A 42 0.89 14.36 8.05
CA ALA A 42 0.02 14.51 6.91
C ALA A 42 0.09 13.17 6.17
N ASN A 43 -0.96 12.35 6.27
CA ASN A 43 -1.07 11.13 5.48
C ASN A 43 -1.34 11.58 4.06
N LEU A 44 -0.26 11.92 3.37
CA LEU A 44 -0.31 12.33 1.98
C LEU A 44 -0.88 11.16 1.17
N PRO A 45 -1.91 11.42 0.35
CA PRO A 45 -2.79 10.38 -0.16
C PRO A 45 -2.16 9.51 -1.23
N HIS A 46 -1.13 9.96 -1.93
CA HIS A 46 -0.72 9.35 -3.18
C HIS A 46 0.59 8.57 -3.07
N ALA A 47 0.79 7.65 -4.00
CA ALA A 47 1.99 6.84 -4.10
C ALA A 47 2.57 6.81 -5.51
N ILE A 48 3.79 6.29 -5.65
CA ILE A 48 4.46 6.11 -6.94
C ILE A 48 5.43 4.94 -6.88
N TRP A 49 5.52 4.18 -7.98
CA TRP A 49 6.62 3.23 -8.19
C TRP A 49 7.79 3.91 -8.88
N ILE A 50 9.00 3.68 -8.36
CA ILE A 50 10.24 4.09 -8.99
C ILE A 50 11.18 2.89 -9.15
N GLY A 51 11.96 2.92 -10.21
CA GLY A 51 12.77 1.79 -10.63
C GLY A 51 14.25 1.97 -10.33
N THR A 52 15.03 1.13 -11.01
CA THR A 52 16.49 1.08 -10.89
C THR A 52 17.19 2.36 -11.34
N GLU A 53 16.52 3.20 -12.13
CA GLU A 53 17.03 4.51 -12.55
C GLU A 53 17.36 5.42 -11.37
N TRP A 54 16.68 5.24 -10.24
CA TRP A 54 16.95 5.95 -8.98
C TRP A 54 17.68 5.10 -7.94
N THR A 55 17.38 3.80 -7.86
CA THR A 55 17.87 2.98 -6.73
C THR A 55 19.21 2.29 -7.01
N TYR A 56 19.56 2.05 -8.27
CA TYR A 56 20.80 1.32 -8.64
C TYR A 56 21.95 2.25 -9.04
N ALA A 57 21.75 3.56 -8.95
CA ALA A 57 22.78 4.56 -9.19
C ALA A 57 22.96 5.48 -7.99
N VAL A 58 24.14 6.09 -7.89
CA VAL A 58 24.36 7.20 -6.98
C VAL A 58 24.01 8.47 -7.75
N HIS A 59 23.12 9.27 -7.18
CA HIS A 59 22.66 10.53 -7.73
C HIS A 59 23.33 11.71 -7.03
N GLU A 60 23.43 12.84 -7.73
CA GLU A 60 23.84 14.07 -7.08
C GLU A 60 22.71 14.56 -6.16
N PRO A 61 23.02 15.23 -5.03
CA PRO A 61 21.99 15.68 -4.09
C PRO A 61 20.94 16.62 -4.70
N GLU A 62 21.29 17.38 -5.75
CA GLU A 62 20.38 18.27 -6.46
C GLU A 62 19.32 17.47 -7.24
N ASP A 63 19.72 16.39 -7.93
CA ASP A 63 18.79 15.53 -8.68
C ASP A 63 17.74 14.89 -7.75
N VAL A 64 18.17 14.43 -6.57
CA VAL A 64 17.25 13.84 -5.57
C VAL A 64 16.36 14.91 -4.94
N ALA A 65 16.86 16.13 -4.76
CA ALA A 65 16.06 17.25 -4.25
C ALA A 65 14.96 17.65 -5.23
N ASP A 66 15.26 17.69 -6.54
CA ASP A 66 14.27 17.98 -7.58
C ASP A 66 13.19 16.89 -7.65
N LEU A 67 13.58 15.61 -7.56
CA LEU A 67 12.64 14.49 -7.48
C LEU A 67 11.72 14.59 -6.25
N VAL A 68 12.29 14.86 -5.07
CA VAL A 68 11.51 15.03 -3.83
C VAL A 68 10.57 16.23 -3.93
N ALA A 69 11.00 17.34 -4.55
CA ALA A 69 10.15 18.50 -4.77
C ALA A 69 8.95 18.14 -5.66
N GLN A 70 9.17 17.39 -6.75
CA GLN A 70 8.08 16.90 -7.61
C GLN A 70 7.08 16.03 -6.83
N TRP A 71 7.56 15.15 -5.95
CA TRP A 71 6.69 14.34 -5.09
C TRP A 71 5.86 15.19 -4.12
N GLN A 72 6.48 16.18 -3.49
CA GLN A 72 5.81 17.10 -2.58
C GLN A 72 4.74 17.95 -3.29
N GLU A 73 5.03 18.43 -4.50
CA GLU A 73 4.09 19.20 -5.32
C GLU A 73 2.86 18.40 -5.77
N ASN A 74 2.96 17.07 -5.78
CA ASN A 74 1.92 16.15 -6.20
C ASN A 74 1.35 15.29 -5.06
N ASP A 75 1.55 15.71 -3.80
CA ASP A 75 1.03 15.02 -2.60
C ASP A 75 1.37 13.52 -2.54
N ILE A 76 2.54 13.14 -3.06
CA ILE A 76 3.07 11.78 -2.96
C ILE A 76 3.58 11.55 -1.54
N GLY A 77 2.88 10.69 -0.80
CA GLY A 77 3.18 10.29 0.57
C GLY A 77 3.88 8.95 0.71
N THR A 78 3.78 8.10 -0.30
CA THR A 78 4.43 6.77 -0.29
C THR A 78 5.22 6.55 -1.58
N VAL A 79 6.42 6.02 -1.48
CA VAL A 79 7.21 5.62 -2.65
C VAL A 79 7.54 4.14 -2.55
N TYR A 80 7.23 3.40 -3.60
CA TYR A 80 7.63 2.00 -3.77
C TYR A 80 8.90 1.96 -4.61
N ALA A 81 10.06 1.91 -3.96
CA ALA A 81 11.34 2.01 -4.65
C ALA A 81 11.95 0.64 -4.91
N TRP A 82 12.26 0.33 -6.16
CA TRP A 82 12.82 -0.96 -6.57
C TRP A 82 14.05 -1.36 -5.74
N VAL A 83 14.00 -2.56 -5.15
CA VAL A 83 15.15 -3.15 -4.43
C VAL A 83 15.70 -4.34 -5.19
N SER A 84 14.87 -5.34 -5.48
CA SER A 84 15.31 -6.59 -6.10
C SER A 84 14.13 -7.48 -6.49
N TRP A 85 14.44 -8.55 -7.24
CA TRP A 85 13.55 -9.69 -7.42
C TRP A 85 14.28 -11.02 -7.10
N LEU A 86 13.52 -12.05 -6.73
CA LEU A 86 14.08 -13.36 -6.44
C LEU A 86 14.20 -14.20 -7.72
N GLN A 87 15.44 -14.51 -8.11
CA GLN A 87 15.76 -15.26 -9.31
C GLN A 87 15.47 -16.76 -9.16
N GLU A 88 15.50 -17.50 -10.27
CA GLU A 88 15.27 -18.95 -10.29
C GLU A 88 16.28 -19.73 -9.44
N ASP A 89 17.51 -19.25 -9.34
CA ASP A 89 18.60 -19.86 -8.56
C ASP A 89 18.57 -19.49 -7.06
N GLY A 90 17.53 -18.79 -6.62
CA GLY A 90 17.36 -18.36 -5.23
C GLY A 90 18.16 -17.11 -4.84
N THR A 91 18.86 -16.49 -5.80
CA THR A 91 19.63 -15.26 -5.56
C THR A 91 18.81 -13.99 -5.82
N TRP A 92 19.20 -12.89 -5.19
CA TRP A 92 18.58 -11.57 -5.35
C TRP A 92 19.29 -10.78 -6.44
N ARG A 93 18.57 -10.39 -7.49
CA ARG A 93 19.14 -9.62 -8.60
C ARG A 93 19.58 -8.23 -8.15
N GLY A 94 20.75 -7.80 -8.59
CA GLY A 94 21.19 -6.43 -8.35
C GLY A 94 21.73 -6.21 -6.94
N ALA A 95 22.03 -7.28 -6.21
CA ALA A 95 22.66 -7.22 -4.89
C ALA A 95 23.98 -6.42 -4.90
N GLU A 96 24.67 -6.36 -6.04
CA GLU A 96 25.84 -5.50 -6.26
C GLU A 96 25.54 -4.01 -6.06
N ASN A 97 24.28 -3.58 -6.21
CA ASN A 97 23.84 -2.19 -6.13
C ASN A 97 23.27 -1.79 -4.76
N PHE A 98 23.20 -2.69 -3.76
CA PHE A 98 22.60 -2.37 -2.45
C PHE A 98 23.30 -1.23 -1.70
N THR A 99 24.56 -0.93 -2.05
CA THR A 99 25.22 0.28 -1.53
C THR A 99 24.61 1.57 -2.11
N ALA A 100 24.25 1.58 -3.39
CA ALA A 100 23.54 2.70 -4.01
C ALA A 100 22.10 2.82 -3.47
N VAL A 101 21.40 1.69 -3.31
CA VAL A 101 20.05 1.65 -2.72
C VAL A 101 20.04 2.33 -1.34
N ARG A 102 20.99 1.98 -0.45
CA ARG A 102 21.13 2.63 0.87
C ARG A 102 21.39 4.14 0.77
N ALA A 103 22.23 4.55 -0.18
CA ALA A 103 22.55 5.96 -0.37
C ALA A 103 21.32 6.75 -0.87
N PHE A 104 20.50 6.15 -1.73
CA PHE A 104 19.24 6.73 -2.18
C PHE A 104 18.25 6.89 -1.01
N VAL A 105 18.02 5.82 -0.24
CA VAL A 105 17.16 5.84 0.95
C VAL A 105 17.58 6.92 1.94
N GLN A 106 18.89 7.02 2.23
CA GLN A 106 19.39 8.04 3.14
C GLN A 106 19.09 9.46 2.63
N GLN A 107 19.37 9.74 1.36
CA GLN A 107 19.14 11.07 0.77
C GLN A 107 17.66 11.45 0.79
N VAL A 108 16.77 10.53 0.38
CA VAL A 108 15.33 10.77 0.39
C VAL A 108 14.83 11.05 1.81
N LYS A 109 15.25 10.26 2.80
CA LYS A 109 14.82 10.46 4.20
C LYS A 109 15.35 11.75 4.82
N GLU A 110 16.51 12.23 4.38
CA GLU A 110 17.04 13.54 4.78
C GLU A 110 16.23 14.70 4.17
N LEU A 111 15.79 14.57 2.92
CA LEU A 111 15.05 15.60 2.18
C LEU A 111 13.54 15.59 2.46
N TYR A 112 12.96 14.41 2.68
CA TYR A 112 11.53 14.20 2.89
C TYR A 112 11.23 13.26 4.08
N PRO A 113 11.47 13.69 5.33
CA PRO A 113 11.35 12.80 6.50
C PRO A 113 9.94 12.27 6.83
N GLN A 114 8.90 12.81 6.17
CA GLN A 114 7.50 12.40 6.34
C GLN A 114 7.03 11.40 5.26
N LEU A 115 7.86 11.12 4.26
CA LEU A 115 7.56 10.15 3.22
C LEU A 115 7.63 8.74 3.80
N ASP A 116 6.65 7.89 3.46
CA ASP A 116 6.72 6.44 3.69
C ASP A 116 7.51 5.80 2.53
N LEU A 117 8.78 5.47 2.73
CA LEU A 117 9.61 4.86 1.68
C LEU A 117 9.64 3.33 1.86
N HIS A 118 8.95 2.60 0.97
CA HIS A 118 8.86 1.14 1.02
C HIS A 118 9.76 0.50 -0.03
N GLY A 119 10.55 -0.49 0.38
CA GLY A 119 11.43 -1.22 -0.53
C GLY A 119 10.64 -2.24 -1.34
N TRP A 120 10.63 -2.08 -2.66
CA TRP A 120 9.92 -2.94 -3.59
C TRP A 120 10.71 -4.22 -3.88
N VAL A 121 10.16 -5.34 -3.40
CA VAL A 121 10.68 -6.70 -3.53
C VAL A 121 9.73 -7.50 -4.41
N SER A 122 10.23 -8.04 -5.52
CA SER A 122 9.42 -8.81 -6.46
C SER A 122 9.72 -10.31 -6.43
N PHE A 123 8.70 -11.13 -6.63
CA PHE A 123 8.84 -12.58 -6.77
C PHE A 123 7.92 -13.10 -7.88
N PRO A 124 8.49 -13.49 -9.03
CA PRO A 124 7.76 -14.22 -10.05
C PRO A 124 7.44 -15.64 -9.54
N VAL A 125 6.16 -15.92 -9.38
CA VAL A 125 5.66 -17.17 -8.80
C VAL A 125 5.70 -18.31 -9.81
N ASN A 126 5.48 -18.02 -11.10
CA ASN A 126 5.43 -19.01 -12.17
C ASN A 126 6.63 -18.90 -13.12
N LEU A 127 7.35 -20.01 -13.33
CA LEU A 127 8.43 -20.14 -14.32
C LEU A 127 8.02 -20.86 -15.62
N GLY A 128 6.71 -20.96 -15.89
CA GLY A 128 6.16 -21.69 -17.03
C GLY A 128 5.11 -22.74 -16.62
N GLU A 129 4.78 -23.66 -17.53
CA GLU A 129 3.65 -24.61 -17.41
C GLU A 129 3.62 -25.41 -16.09
N ASP A 130 4.77 -25.75 -15.50
CA ASP A 130 4.87 -26.56 -14.29
C ASP A 130 5.68 -25.87 -13.16
N GLY A 131 5.89 -24.56 -13.26
CA GLY A 131 6.90 -23.83 -12.46
C GLY A 131 6.35 -22.97 -11.34
N TYR A 132 5.30 -23.40 -10.62
CA TYR A 132 4.80 -22.68 -9.44
C TYR A 132 5.78 -22.83 -8.28
N ARG A 133 6.14 -21.72 -7.64
CA ARG A 133 7.21 -21.65 -6.62
C ARG A 133 6.76 -21.15 -5.27
N LEU A 134 5.55 -20.61 -5.16
CA LEU A 134 5.10 -19.99 -3.93
C LEU A 134 4.71 -21.03 -2.87
N ASP A 135 4.53 -22.30 -3.24
CA ASP A 135 4.36 -23.44 -2.31
C ASP A 135 5.68 -23.92 -1.67
N ASP A 136 6.82 -23.37 -2.07
CA ASP A 136 8.13 -23.66 -1.47
C ASP A 136 8.35 -22.84 -0.20
N GLU A 137 8.24 -23.48 0.97
CA GLU A 137 8.45 -22.85 2.27
C GLU A 137 9.85 -22.22 2.45
N GLU A 138 10.88 -22.75 1.79
CA GLU A 138 12.24 -22.20 1.83
C GLU A 138 12.33 -20.90 1.04
N LEU A 139 11.70 -20.84 -0.13
CA LEU A 139 11.58 -19.60 -0.90
C LEU A 139 10.77 -18.55 -0.14
N GLN A 140 9.64 -18.96 0.47
CA GLN A 140 8.86 -18.05 1.32
C GLN A 140 9.70 -17.48 2.47
N GLN A 141 10.52 -18.32 3.12
CA GLN A 141 11.40 -17.87 4.20
C GLN A 141 12.51 -16.94 3.68
N ASN A 142 13.09 -17.22 2.50
CA ASN A 142 14.08 -16.35 1.87
C ASN A 142 13.49 -14.95 1.59
N ILE A 143 12.27 -14.88 1.07
CA ILE A 143 11.57 -13.60 0.83
C ILE A 143 11.31 -12.87 2.16
N ALA A 144 10.87 -13.59 3.20
CA ALA A 144 10.64 -13.01 4.52
C ALA A 144 11.93 -12.46 5.14
N ASP A 145 13.02 -13.23 5.12
CA ASP A 145 14.32 -12.81 5.65
C ASP A 145 14.86 -11.60 4.89
N PHE A 146 14.75 -11.63 3.55
CA PHE A 146 15.17 -10.50 2.73
C PHE A 146 14.34 -9.24 2.99
N SER A 147 13.03 -9.38 3.18
CA SER A 147 12.14 -8.27 3.57
C SER A 147 12.57 -7.64 4.90
N GLY A 148 13.04 -8.45 5.86
CA GLY A 148 13.68 -7.98 7.08
C GLY A 148 14.93 -7.13 6.77
N SER A 149 15.84 -7.64 5.93
CA SER A 149 17.05 -6.92 5.52
C SER A 149 16.76 -5.63 4.75
N VAL A 150 15.70 -5.56 3.93
CA VAL A 150 15.25 -4.31 3.28
C VAL A 150 15.04 -3.21 4.32
N VAL A 151 14.42 -3.54 5.44
CA VAL A 151 14.14 -2.56 6.50
C VAL A 151 15.40 -2.31 7.34
N THR A 152 16.00 -3.37 7.88
CA THR A 152 17.05 -3.23 8.90
C THR A 152 18.43 -2.89 8.34
N GLU A 153 18.72 -3.29 7.10
CA GLU A 153 20.02 -3.09 6.47
C GLU A 153 19.97 -2.02 5.37
N LEU A 154 18.89 -1.97 4.58
CA LEU A 154 18.76 -0.98 3.51
C LEU A 154 18.11 0.34 3.97
N GLY A 155 17.45 0.35 5.12
CA GLY A 155 16.99 1.56 5.82
C GLY A 155 15.61 2.08 5.40
N PHE A 156 14.87 1.29 4.62
CA PHE A 156 13.48 1.57 4.24
C PHE A 156 12.57 1.62 5.46
N ASP A 157 11.46 2.34 5.35
CA ASP A 157 10.46 2.44 6.40
C ASP A 157 9.56 1.21 6.44
N GLY A 158 9.35 0.56 5.28
CA GLY A 158 8.57 -0.65 5.12
C GLY A 158 9.00 -1.49 3.91
N VAL A 159 8.26 -2.56 3.64
CA VAL A 159 8.44 -3.42 2.46
C VAL A 159 7.21 -3.35 1.57
N PHE A 160 7.43 -3.31 0.25
CA PHE A 160 6.38 -3.44 -0.76
C PHE A 160 6.60 -4.74 -1.52
N LEU A 161 5.71 -5.71 -1.34
CA LEU A 161 5.78 -7.01 -1.99
C LEU A 161 5.05 -6.97 -3.32
N ASN A 162 5.75 -7.30 -4.40
CA ASN A 162 5.12 -7.58 -5.69
C ASN A 162 5.26 -9.06 -6.05
N ILE A 163 4.25 -9.86 -5.69
CA ILE A 163 4.23 -11.31 -5.87
C ILE A 163 3.24 -11.61 -6.98
N GLU A 164 3.72 -12.14 -8.11
CA GLU A 164 2.88 -12.28 -9.29
C GLU A 164 3.14 -13.58 -10.09
N PRO A 165 2.09 -14.21 -10.63
CA PRO A 165 0.67 -13.94 -10.35
C PRO A 165 0.22 -14.57 -9.01
N VAL A 166 -0.81 -14.00 -8.40
CA VAL A 166 -1.51 -14.56 -7.23
C VAL A 166 -2.99 -14.67 -7.54
N TRP A 167 -3.55 -15.86 -7.37
CA TRP A 167 -4.96 -16.14 -7.64
C TRP A 167 -5.81 -16.07 -6.37
N ASP A 168 -7.13 -16.03 -6.56
CA ASP A 168 -8.08 -16.07 -5.46
C ASP A 168 -7.89 -17.31 -4.57
N GLY A 169 -7.92 -17.12 -3.26
CA GLY A 169 -7.78 -18.21 -2.29
C GLY A 169 -6.39 -18.86 -2.21
N ASP A 170 -5.33 -18.21 -2.71
CA ASP A 170 -3.97 -18.74 -2.61
C ASP A 170 -3.44 -18.66 -1.16
N GLU A 171 -3.59 -19.77 -0.42
CA GLU A 171 -3.10 -19.88 0.96
C GLU A 171 -1.58 -19.73 1.09
N ASN A 172 -0.80 -20.07 0.04
CA ASN A 172 0.65 -19.90 0.08
C ASN A 172 1.04 -18.41 0.10
N PHE A 173 0.24 -17.57 -0.55
CA PHE A 173 0.41 -16.13 -0.48
C PHE A 173 0.13 -15.60 0.93
N LEU A 174 -0.94 -16.05 1.58
CA LEU A 174 -1.26 -15.69 2.96
C LEU A 174 -0.17 -16.16 3.94
N ASP A 175 0.39 -17.35 3.73
CA ASP A 175 1.53 -17.87 4.52
C ASP A 175 2.81 -17.04 4.33
N LEU A 176 3.10 -16.63 3.09
CA LEU A 176 4.20 -15.69 2.83
C LEU A 176 4.00 -14.36 3.58
N LEU A 177 2.80 -13.76 3.53
CA LEU A 177 2.52 -12.50 4.23
C LEU A 177 2.71 -12.64 5.75
N ARG A 178 2.28 -13.76 6.34
CA ARG A 178 2.51 -14.05 7.77
C ARG A 178 4.00 -14.18 8.09
N LYS A 179 4.78 -14.84 7.24
CA LYS A 179 6.25 -14.97 7.40
C LYS A 179 6.94 -13.62 7.28
N VAL A 180 6.57 -12.80 6.29
CA VAL A 180 7.10 -11.44 6.12
C VAL A 180 6.79 -10.60 7.35
N ARG A 181 5.53 -10.58 7.82
CA ARG A 181 5.13 -9.89 9.06
C ARG A 181 5.97 -10.32 10.26
N ALA A 182 6.19 -11.63 10.43
CA ALA A 182 7.02 -12.15 11.51
C ALA A 182 8.50 -11.72 11.40
N SER A 183 9.01 -11.54 10.19
CA SER A 183 10.38 -11.09 9.94
C SER A 183 10.58 -9.59 10.16
N VAL A 184 9.66 -8.75 9.66
CA VAL A 184 9.78 -7.28 9.77
C VAL A 184 9.24 -6.74 11.09
N GLY A 185 8.33 -7.46 11.75
CA GLY A 185 7.69 -7.06 13.01
C GLY A 185 6.34 -6.36 12.86
N ASP A 186 5.64 -6.20 13.99
CA ASP A 186 4.25 -5.72 14.04
C ASP A 186 4.08 -4.22 13.75
N THR A 187 5.18 -3.44 13.77
CA THR A 187 5.13 -1.98 13.62
C THR A 187 5.67 -1.49 12.28
N VAL A 188 6.27 -2.38 11.48
CA VAL A 188 6.86 -2.02 10.20
C VAL A 188 5.79 -2.17 9.12
N PRO A 189 5.52 -1.13 8.30
CA PRO A 189 4.57 -1.23 7.21
C PRO A 189 4.90 -2.37 6.23
N VAL A 190 3.88 -3.20 5.96
CA VAL A 190 3.89 -4.21 4.90
C VAL A 190 2.85 -3.81 3.87
N SER A 191 3.33 -3.44 2.69
CA SER A 191 2.51 -3.16 1.52
C SER A 191 2.60 -4.28 0.49
N VAL A 192 1.57 -4.38 -0.33
CA VAL A 192 1.43 -5.45 -1.32
C VAL A 192 0.82 -4.88 -2.60
N ALA A 193 1.37 -5.28 -3.74
CA ALA A 193 0.70 -5.16 -5.03
C ALA A 193 -0.38 -6.24 -5.12
N VAL A 194 -1.61 -5.86 -5.46
CA VAL A 194 -2.69 -6.82 -5.69
C VAL A 194 -3.16 -6.72 -7.14
N PRO A 195 -3.47 -7.85 -7.78
CA PRO A 195 -4.07 -7.83 -9.10
C PRO A 195 -5.42 -7.10 -9.06
N PRO A 196 -5.84 -6.48 -10.17
CA PRO A 196 -7.20 -6.02 -10.30
C PRO A 196 -8.14 -7.22 -10.49
N ASP A 197 -9.43 -7.00 -10.29
CA ASP A 197 -10.47 -7.92 -10.73
C ASP A 197 -10.64 -7.76 -12.25
N TRP A 198 -9.91 -8.58 -13.01
CA TRP A 198 -9.84 -8.43 -14.47
C TRP A 198 -11.13 -8.79 -15.20
N SER A 199 -11.90 -9.75 -14.69
CA SER A 199 -13.13 -10.23 -15.35
C SER A 199 -14.35 -10.15 -14.44
N PRO A 200 -14.81 -8.94 -14.10
CA PRO A 200 -15.96 -8.75 -13.23
C PRO A 200 -17.22 -9.38 -13.85
N GLU A 201 -17.73 -10.45 -13.24
CA GLU A 201 -18.84 -11.24 -13.79
C GLU A 201 -20.20 -10.54 -13.64
N ASP A 202 -20.31 -9.65 -12.64
CA ASP A 202 -21.55 -8.98 -12.26
C ASP A 202 -21.67 -7.54 -12.80
N ALA A 203 -20.69 -7.09 -13.59
CA ALA A 203 -20.68 -5.76 -14.20
C ALA A 203 -20.81 -5.86 -15.73
N ASP A 204 -21.44 -4.88 -16.36
CA ASP A 204 -21.55 -4.77 -17.83
C ASP A 204 -20.23 -4.23 -18.42
N ILE A 205 -19.11 -4.89 -18.08
CA ILE A 205 -17.76 -4.57 -18.53
C ILE A 205 -17.29 -5.68 -19.47
N PRO A 206 -16.77 -5.34 -20.67
CA PRO A 206 -16.22 -6.34 -21.57
C PRO A 206 -15.06 -7.11 -20.93
N VAL A 207 -15.04 -8.44 -21.09
CA VAL A 207 -13.88 -9.28 -20.73
C VAL A 207 -13.02 -9.49 -21.98
N PRO A 208 -11.79 -8.95 -22.04
CA PRO A 208 -10.94 -9.10 -23.21
C PRO A 208 -10.52 -10.56 -23.45
N PRO A 209 -10.27 -10.99 -24.70
CA PRO A 209 -9.93 -12.39 -25.01
C PRO A 209 -8.67 -12.94 -24.32
N LEU A 210 -7.77 -12.06 -23.87
CA LEU A 210 -6.54 -12.42 -23.16
C LEU A 210 -6.82 -12.80 -21.69
N ILE A 211 -7.92 -12.32 -21.13
CA ILE A 211 -8.30 -12.49 -19.74
C ILE A 211 -9.18 -13.73 -19.60
N VAL A 212 -8.77 -14.64 -18.73
CA VAL A 212 -9.57 -15.82 -18.38
C VAL A 212 -10.74 -15.35 -17.50
N PRO A 213 -12.00 -15.75 -17.79
CA PRO A 213 -13.13 -15.46 -16.90
C PRO A 213 -12.92 -16.01 -15.48
N GLY A 214 -13.41 -15.29 -14.47
CA GLY A 214 -13.26 -15.67 -13.06
C GLY A 214 -11.90 -15.27 -12.46
N THR A 215 -11.16 -14.38 -13.11
CA THR A 215 -9.93 -13.75 -12.61
C THR A 215 -10.24 -12.56 -11.70
N ILE A 216 -11.04 -12.83 -10.66
CA ILE A 216 -11.43 -11.90 -9.61
C ILE A 216 -11.09 -12.49 -8.25
N TRP A 217 -10.72 -11.65 -7.29
CA TRP A 217 -10.61 -12.08 -5.90
C TRP A 217 -11.96 -11.94 -5.21
N GLN A 218 -12.37 -12.99 -4.49
CA GLN A 218 -13.55 -12.93 -3.65
C GLN A 218 -13.32 -11.95 -2.49
N THR A 219 -14.41 -11.36 -1.98
CA THR A 219 -14.38 -10.41 -0.87
C THR A 219 -13.62 -10.97 0.33
N GLU A 220 -13.85 -12.23 0.69
CA GLU A 220 -13.19 -12.88 1.82
C GLU A 220 -11.67 -12.99 1.63
N TYR A 221 -11.21 -13.17 0.40
CA TYR A 221 -9.78 -13.25 0.10
C TYR A 221 -9.11 -11.87 0.13
N LYS A 222 -9.76 -10.84 -0.45
CA LYS A 222 -9.33 -9.43 -0.30
C LYS A 222 -9.19 -9.06 1.18
N GLN A 223 -10.17 -9.43 1.99
CA GLN A 223 -10.15 -9.21 3.44
C GLN A 223 -9.03 -9.99 4.14
N SER A 224 -8.75 -11.22 3.74
CA SER A 224 -7.67 -12.03 4.30
C SER A 224 -6.29 -11.43 4.04
N VAL A 225 -6.07 -10.87 2.84
CA VAL A 225 -4.84 -10.13 2.49
C VAL A 225 -4.74 -8.83 3.29
N ALA A 226 -5.85 -8.08 3.39
CA ALA A 226 -5.90 -6.84 4.15
C ALA A 226 -5.54 -7.05 5.63
N LEU A 227 -6.10 -8.07 6.28
CA LEU A 227 -5.79 -8.37 7.69
C LEU A 227 -4.30 -8.67 7.97
N LEU A 228 -3.50 -8.94 6.94
CA LEU A 228 -2.07 -9.24 7.05
C LEU A 228 -1.18 -8.05 6.63
N THR A 229 -1.76 -7.00 6.04
CA THR A 229 -1.02 -5.92 5.37
C THR A 229 -1.54 -4.54 5.77
N ASP A 230 -0.64 -3.56 5.82
CA ASP A 230 -1.01 -2.18 6.17
C ASP A 230 -1.54 -1.42 4.96
N GLN A 231 -1.21 -1.88 3.75
CA GLN A 231 -1.53 -1.18 2.51
C GLN A 231 -1.60 -2.15 1.32
N MET A 232 -2.68 -2.03 0.55
CA MET A 232 -2.84 -2.76 -0.71
C MET A 232 -2.87 -1.76 -1.86
N ALA A 233 -2.00 -1.98 -2.85
CA ALA A 233 -1.97 -1.20 -4.08
C ALA A 233 -2.56 -2.03 -5.21
N VAL A 234 -3.78 -1.70 -5.62
CA VAL A 234 -4.50 -2.40 -6.70
C VAL A 234 -3.89 -2.01 -8.03
N MET A 235 -3.35 -2.96 -8.78
CA MET A 235 -2.72 -2.72 -10.07
C MET A 235 -3.76 -2.58 -11.18
N ALA A 236 -4.56 -1.51 -11.13
CA ALA A 236 -5.67 -1.25 -12.05
C ALA A 236 -5.21 -0.78 -13.45
N TYR A 237 -4.39 -1.62 -14.09
CA TYR A 237 -3.85 -1.47 -15.43
C TYR A 237 -3.60 -2.86 -16.03
N ASN A 238 -3.18 -2.91 -17.30
CA ASN A 238 -3.15 -4.14 -18.11
C ASN A 238 -4.54 -4.76 -18.25
N SER A 239 -5.55 -3.91 -18.47
CA SER A 239 -6.95 -4.33 -18.56
C SER A 239 -7.21 -5.14 -19.84
N GLY A 240 -6.50 -4.84 -20.92
CA GLY A 240 -6.77 -5.36 -22.27
C GLY A 240 -8.02 -4.79 -22.94
N LEU A 241 -8.64 -3.76 -22.34
CA LEU A 241 -9.81 -3.07 -22.89
C LEU A 241 -9.43 -2.24 -24.12
N SER A 242 -10.42 -1.97 -24.98
CA SER A 242 -10.21 -1.28 -26.26
C SER A 242 -10.84 0.10 -26.34
N GLU A 243 -11.68 0.47 -25.37
CA GLU A 243 -12.40 1.75 -25.36
C GLU A 243 -12.20 2.47 -24.01
N PRO A 244 -11.91 3.79 -24.00
CA PRO A 244 -11.72 4.55 -22.76
C PRO A 244 -12.92 4.47 -21.81
N ASP A 245 -14.15 4.54 -22.33
CA ASP A 245 -15.36 4.47 -21.51
C ASP A 245 -15.47 3.13 -20.74
N ASP A 246 -15.03 2.02 -21.36
CA ASP A 246 -15.02 0.71 -20.70
C ASP A 246 -13.96 0.67 -19.59
N TYR A 247 -12.78 1.28 -19.83
CA TYR A 247 -11.73 1.39 -18.81
C TYR A 247 -12.15 2.30 -17.65
N GLU A 248 -12.88 3.39 -17.91
CA GLU A 248 -13.45 4.25 -16.87
C GLU A 248 -14.38 3.46 -15.93
N ILE A 249 -15.30 2.67 -16.51
CA ILE A 249 -16.24 1.82 -15.75
C ILE A 249 -15.47 0.73 -14.99
N TRP A 250 -14.48 0.09 -15.63
CA TRP A 250 -13.66 -0.93 -14.98
C TRP A 250 -12.83 -0.39 -13.83
N MET A 251 -12.23 0.79 -13.98
CA MET A 251 -11.52 1.48 -12.91
C MET A 251 -12.45 1.83 -11.75
N ALA A 252 -13.65 2.33 -12.03
CA ALA A 252 -14.65 2.62 -11.00
C ALA A 252 -15.04 1.36 -10.21
N TYR A 253 -15.19 0.21 -10.90
CA TYR A 253 -15.43 -1.09 -10.28
C TYR A 253 -14.27 -1.52 -9.37
N GLN A 254 -13.01 -1.32 -9.79
CA GLN A 254 -11.85 -1.63 -8.93
C GLN A 254 -11.89 -0.81 -7.63
N VAL A 255 -12.16 0.48 -7.73
CA VAL A 255 -12.25 1.35 -6.54
C VAL A 255 -13.38 0.90 -5.62
N GLU A 256 -14.59 0.71 -6.16
CA GLU A 256 -15.77 0.35 -5.39
C GLU A 256 -15.59 -0.98 -4.66
N THR A 257 -15.27 -2.05 -5.38
CA THR A 257 -15.27 -3.40 -4.82
C THR A 257 -14.16 -3.63 -3.80
N PHE A 258 -12.97 -3.05 -4.00
CA PHE A 258 -11.92 -3.10 -2.99
C PHE A 258 -12.28 -2.23 -1.78
N ALA A 259 -12.80 -1.00 -2.00
CA ALA A 259 -13.21 -0.14 -0.91
C ALA A 259 -14.27 -0.79 -0.02
N GLU A 260 -15.30 -1.40 -0.62
CA GLU A 260 -16.35 -2.12 0.12
C GLU A 260 -15.79 -3.30 0.91
N ALA A 261 -14.97 -4.15 0.27
CA ALA A 261 -14.36 -5.30 0.92
C ALA A 261 -13.54 -4.92 2.18
N ILE A 262 -12.76 -3.84 2.08
CA ILE A 262 -11.96 -3.34 3.21
C ILE A 262 -12.83 -2.59 4.22
N GLY A 263 -13.84 -1.86 3.76
CA GLY A 263 -14.72 -1.10 4.61
C GLY A 263 -15.54 -1.95 5.57
N GLU A 264 -15.84 -3.19 5.18
CA GLU A 264 -16.47 -4.18 6.07
C GLU A 264 -15.58 -4.60 7.26
N LEU A 265 -14.26 -4.51 7.14
CA LEU A 265 -13.32 -4.78 8.25
C LEU A 265 -13.27 -3.61 9.24
N GLY A 266 -13.50 -2.38 8.78
CA GLY A 266 -13.63 -1.17 9.58
C GLY A 266 -12.33 -0.45 9.92
N GLU A 267 -11.17 -1.12 9.91
CA GLU A 267 -9.83 -0.52 10.08
C GLU A 267 -8.71 -1.50 9.64
N GLY A 268 -7.47 -1.01 9.54
CA GLY A 268 -6.26 -1.84 9.45
C GLY A 268 -5.45 -1.71 8.16
N THR A 269 -6.11 -1.53 7.02
CA THR A 269 -5.44 -1.46 5.70
C THR A 269 -5.87 -0.23 4.94
N GLN A 270 -4.91 0.42 4.29
CA GLN A 270 -5.15 1.52 3.36
C GLN A 270 -5.14 1.02 1.92
N LEU A 271 -6.12 1.46 1.13
CA LEU A 271 -6.16 1.15 -0.30
C LEU A 271 -5.54 2.26 -1.13
N LEU A 272 -4.71 1.87 -2.09
CA LEU A 272 -4.30 2.73 -3.20
C LEU A 272 -4.69 2.08 -4.51
N ILE A 273 -5.09 2.91 -5.46
CA ILE A 273 -5.48 2.44 -6.79
C ILE A 273 -4.40 2.86 -7.78
N GLY A 274 -3.77 1.87 -8.40
CA GLY A 274 -2.71 2.05 -9.39
C GLY A 274 -3.24 2.69 -10.67
N ILE A 275 -2.49 3.63 -11.22
CA ILE A 275 -2.79 4.26 -12.52
C ILE A 275 -1.60 4.13 -13.46
N PRO A 276 -1.83 3.82 -14.74
CA PRO A 276 -0.77 3.63 -15.71
C PRO A 276 -0.26 4.95 -16.29
N THR A 277 1.06 5.07 -16.41
CA THR A 277 1.80 6.13 -17.10
C THR A 277 2.97 5.55 -17.91
N TYR A 278 2.85 4.29 -18.35
CA TYR A 278 3.87 3.59 -19.13
C TYR A 278 3.47 3.46 -20.59
N ASP A 279 4.49 3.28 -21.44
CA ASP A 279 4.34 3.13 -22.88
C ASP A 279 3.49 1.91 -23.24
N ALA A 280 2.93 1.94 -24.45
CA ALA A 280 2.07 0.87 -24.94
C ALA A 280 2.70 -0.53 -24.86
N GLU A 281 1.95 -1.47 -24.28
CA GLU A 281 2.32 -2.89 -24.18
C GLU A 281 1.17 -3.77 -24.72
N PRO A 282 0.91 -3.73 -26.03
CA PRO A 282 -0.19 -4.50 -26.62
C PRO A 282 0.08 -6.01 -26.52
N PRO A 283 -0.95 -6.84 -26.29
CA PRO A 283 -2.37 -6.46 -26.20
C PRO A 283 -2.85 -6.08 -24.80
N GLY A 284 -1.96 -5.99 -23.80
CA GLY A 284 -2.33 -5.78 -22.40
C GLY A 284 -2.65 -4.32 -22.05
N HIS A 285 -1.91 -3.37 -22.63
CA HIS A 285 -2.03 -1.94 -22.32
C HIS A 285 -1.99 -1.07 -23.58
N ASP A 286 -2.94 -0.16 -23.70
CA ASP A 286 -3.02 0.88 -24.74
C ASP A 286 -3.18 2.27 -24.09
N PRO A 287 -2.18 3.18 -24.18
CA PRO A 287 -2.26 4.54 -23.61
C PRO A 287 -3.39 5.40 -24.19
N ALA A 288 -3.98 5.03 -25.33
CA ALA A 288 -5.17 5.70 -25.84
C ALA A 288 -6.42 5.37 -25.01
N VAL A 289 -6.40 4.28 -24.25
CA VAL A 289 -7.49 3.75 -23.41
C VAL A 289 -7.14 3.92 -21.93
N GLU A 290 -6.02 3.33 -21.53
CA GLU A 290 -5.47 3.28 -20.18
C GLU A 290 -4.49 4.44 -19.98
N ASN A 291 -4.98 5.58 -19.50
CA ASN A 291 -4.17 6.77 -19.23
C ASN A 291 -4.66 7.53 -18.00
N VAL A 292 -3.89 8.52 -17.58
CA VAL A 292 -4.17 9.34 -16.39
C VAL A 292 -5.57 9.97 -16.44
N GLU A 293 -6.01 10.52 -17.56
CA GLU A 293 -7.31 11.19 -17.64
C GLU A 293 -8.47 10.21 -17.44
N THR A 294 -8.47 9.09 -18.17
CA THR A 294 -9.51 8.06 -18.05
C THR A 294 -9.48 7.40 -16.67
N ALA A 295 -8.29 7.10 -16.13
CA ALA A 295 -8.13 6.50 -14.81
C ALA A 295 -8.66 7.42 -13.70
N LEU A 296 -8.41 8.73 -13.79
CA LEU A 296 -8.91 9.72 -12.83
C LEU A 296 -10.44 9.86 -12.89
N ALA A 297 -11.04 9.80 -14.09
CA ALA A 297 -12.48 9.81 -14.25
C ALA A 297 -13.12 8.58 -13.56
N GLY A 298 -12.57 7.39 -13.83
CA GLY A 298 -13.04 6.14 -13.24
C GLY A 298 -12.82 6.10 -11.73
N TYR A 299 -11.68 6.59 -11.25
CA TYR A 299 -11.39 6.72 -9.82
C TYR A 299 -12.42 7.60 -9.11
N ALA A 300 -12.72 8.77 -9.68
CA ALA A 300 -13.72 9.69 -9.12
C ALA A 300 -15.13 9.07 -9.08
N ALA A 301 -15.52 8.38 -10.16
CA ALA A 301 -16.79 7.68 -10.25
C ALA A 301 -16.87 6.52 -9.23
N GLY A 302 -15.78 5.77 -9.07
CA GLY A 302 -15.68 4.66 -8.12
C GLY A 302 -15.73 5.11 -6.66
N LEU A 303 -15.07 6.22 -6.31
CA LEU A 303 -15.21 6.83 -4.98
C LEU A 303 -16.66 7.24 -4.69
N GLN A 304 -17.38 7.76 -5.69
CA GLN A 304 -18.79 8.11 -5.53
C GLN A 304 -19.66 6.86 -5.32
N GLN A 305 -19.38 5.77 -6.05
CA GLN A 305 -20.09 4.49 -5.96
C GLN A 305 -19.86 3.82 -4.60
N ALA A 306 -18.62 3.79 -4.12
CA ALA A 306 -18.22 3.23 -2.83
C ALA A 306 -18.89 3.87 -1.59
N GLY A 307 -19.43 5.09 -1.72
CA GLY A 307 -20.14 5.77 -0.63
C GLY A 307 -19.27 5.95 0.62
N GLU A 308 -19.70 5.41 1.76
CA GLU A 308 -18.95 5.50 3.02
C GLU A 308 -17.64 4.69 2.99
N ALA A 309 -17.55 3.66 2.15
CA ALA A 309 -16.35 2.84 2.02
C ALA A 309 -15.19 3.61 1.34
N ALA A 310 -15.49 4.70 0.63
CA ALA A 310 -14.48 5.56 0.00
C ALA A 310 -13.42 6.09 0.99
N GLN A 311 -13.74 6.16 2.30
CA GLN A 311 -12.78 6.60 3.33
C GLN A 311 -11.57 5.65 3.50
N PHE A 312 -11.67 4.40 3.02
CA PHE A 312 -10.58 3.42 3.07
C PHE A 312 -9.63 3.53 1.87
N VAL A 313 -10.04 4.27 0.84
CA VAL A 313 -9.20 4.61 -0.32
C VAL A 313 -8.35 5.83 0.04
N ARG A 314 -7.07 5.58 0.33
CA ARG A 314 -6.11 6.64 0.66
C ARG A 314 -5.82 7.53 -0.54
N GLY A 315 -5.72 6.96 -1.73
CA GLY A 315 -5.45 7.72 -2.95
C GLY A 315 -5.09 6.86 -4.16
N LEU A 316 -4.33 7.46 -5.07
CA LEU A 316 -3.83 6.87 -6.29
C LEU A 316 -2.35 6.50 -6.17
N ALA A 317 -1.90 5.53 -6.96
CA ALA A 317 -0.50 5.16 -7.05
C ALA A 317 -0.03 5.19 -8.52
N ILE A 318 0.94 6.03 -8.86
CA ILE A 318 1.44 6.18 -10.25
C ILE A 318 2.37 5.03 -10.60
N TYR A 319 1.98 4.21 -11.57
CA TYR A 319 2.83 3.19 -12.19
C TYR A 319 3.05 3.57 -13.67
N ALA A 320 4.20 4.09 -14.09
CA ALA A 320 5.50 3.99 -13.46
C ALA A 320 6.30 5.29 -13.57
N GLY A 321 6.92 5.72 -12.48
CA GLY A 321 7.63 6.99 -12.38
C GLY A 321 8.80 7.16 -13.36
N TRP A 322 9.34 6.08 -13.92
CA TRP A 322 10.40 6.12 -14.93
C TRP A 322 9.92 6.40 -16.35
N THR A 323 8.62 6.29 -16.60
CA THR A 323 7.99 6.65 -17.88
C THR A 323 7.05 7.84 -17.79
N THR A 324 6.65 8.25 -16.57
CA THR A 324 5.73 9.40 -16.39
C THR A 324 6.29 10.68 -17.01
N ASP A 325 5.58 11.22 -18.00
CA ASP A 325 6.00 12.43 -18.72
C ASP A 325 5.40 13.72 -18.15
N ASP A 326 5.83 14.87 -18.70
CA ASP A 326 5.38 16.20 -18.25
C ASP A 326 3.86 16.40 -18.41
N LEU A 327 3.24 15.77 -19.41
CA LEU A 327 1.79 15.87 -19.65
C LEU A 327 1.03 15.09 -18.59
N GLU A 328 1.47 13.87 -18.30
CA GLU A 328 0.89 13.00 -17.27
C GLU A 328 1.02 13.62 -15.88
N TRP A 329 2.19 14.19 -15.55
CA TRP A 329 2.38 14.96 -14.32
C TRP A 329 1.45 16.18 -14.26
N ALA A 330 1.27 16.90 -15.37
CA ALA A 330 0.37 18.05 -15.41
C ALA A 330 -1.11 17.63 -15.23
N GLN A 331 -1.51 16.49 -15.80
CA GLN A 331 -2.86 15.92 -15.62
C GLN A 331 -3.09 15.47 -14.17
N PHE A 332 -2.13 14.75 -13.60
CA PHE A 332 -2.20 14.30 -12.20
C PHE A 332 -2.18 15.49 -11.22
N GLY A 333 -1.28 16.45 -11.41
CA GLY A 333 -1.20 17.65 -10.60
C GLY A 333 -2.49 18.49 -10.65
N GLN A 334 -3.20 18.52 -11.78
CA GLN A 334 -4.52 19.16 -11.87
C GLN A 334 -5.58 18.44 -11.02
N TRP A 335 -5.47 17.12 -10.83
CA TRP A 335 -6.34 16.36 -9.93
C TRP A 335 -6.01 16.64 -8.46
N VAL A 336 -4.72 16.59 -8.09
CA VAL A 336 -4.25 16.87 -6.73
C VAL A 336 -4.67 18.26 -6.28
N ASN A 337 -4.57 19.26 -7.16
CA ASN A 337 -4.88 20.66 -6.84
C ASN A 337 -6.36 21.04 -7.03
N ARG A 338 -7.29 20.06 -7.13
CA ARG A 338 -8.73 20.38 -7.22
C ARG A 338 -9.21 20.99 -5.90
N PRO A 339 -10.03 22.06 -5.96
CA PRO A 339 -10.48 22.81 -4.77
C PRO A 339 -11.50 22.06 -3.91
#